data_AF-A0A7K0UPS3-F1
#
_entry.id   AF-A0A7K0UPS3-F1
#
_cell.length_a   1.000
_cell.length_b   1.000
_cell.length_c   1.000
_cell.angle_alpha   90.00
_cell.angle_beta   90.00
_cell.angle_gamma   90.00
#
_symmetry.space_group_name_H-M   'P 1'
#
loop_
_entity.id
_entity.type
_entity.pdbx_description
1 polymer ?
#
loop_
_entity_poly.entity_id
_entity_poly.type
_entity_poly.pdbx_seq_one_letter_code
_entity_poly.pdbx_strand_id
1 'polypeptide(L)'
;MRNTSAIRITGPTTAIAVTTSSSTAVTITPKGNDQTNYCGFLNTSTNVIAVTVATVSAGAAILPTAGNTSNSFVLGISMSAPMIVAVPANSFSVTTIGSTTSTLYVMPMSDQT
;
A
#
# COMPACT_ATOMS: atom_id res chain seq x y z
N MET A 1 -27.57 -7.10 10.96
CA MET A 1 -26.20 -7.25 10.42
C MET A 1 -25.97 -6.10 9.43
N ARG A 2 -25.31 -5.02 9.84
CA ARG A 2 -25.10 -3.79 9.03
C ARG A 2 -23.64 -3.31 9.17
N ASN A 3 -22.68 -4.20 8.98
CA ASN A 3 -21.24 -3.87 9.09
C ASN A 3 -20.43 -4.28 7.84
N THR A 4 -21.10 -4.66 6.75
CA THR A 4 -20.43 -4.91 5.47
C THR A 4 -20.56 -3.66 4.62
N SER A 5 -19.47 -2.90 4.51
CA SER A 5 -19.30 -1.93 3.44
C SER A 5 -18.70 -2.62 2.22
N ALA A 6 -19.24 -2.33 1.04
CA ALA A 6 -18.57 -2.70 -0.19
C ALA A 6 -17.44 -1.67 -0.43
N ILE A 7 -16.28 -2.13 -0.91
CA ILE A 7 -15.17 -1.23 -1.21
C ILE A 7 -15.09 -1.05 -2.72
N ARG A 8 -15.06 0.20 -3.17
CA ARG A 8 -14.84 0.55 -4.58
C ARG A 8 -13.44 1.13 -4.79
N ILE A 9 -12.88 0.88 -5.96
CA ILE A 9 -11.63 1.53 -6.39
C ILE A 9 -11.95 2.96 -6.81
N THR A 10 -11.22 3.94 -6.27
CA THR A 10 -11.47 5.38 -6.45
C THR A 10 -10.39 6.08 -7.25
N GLY A 11 -9.51 5.33 -7.91
CA GLY A 11 -8.42 5.92 -8.69
C GLY A 11 -7.67 4.89 -9.52
N PRO A 12 -6.65 5.33 -10.27
CA PRO A 12 -5.84 4.42 -11.06
C PRO A 12 -5.03 3.48 -10.17
N THR A 13 -4.89 2.23 -10.60
CA THR A 13 -3.92 1.31 -10.01
C THR A 13 -2.51 1.81 -10.34
N THR A 14 -1.71 2.00 -9.30
CA THR A 14 -0.31 2.39 -9.42
C THR A 14 0.58 1.18 -9.25
N ALA A 15 1.42 0.90 -10.24
CA ALA A 15 2.48 -0.10 -10.14
C ALA A 15 3.74 0.55 -9.55
N ILE A 16 4.21 0.05 -8.42
CA ILE A 16 5.43 0.51 -7.76
C ILE A 16 6.52 -0.53 -8.00
N ALA A 17 7.64 -0.11 -8.59
CA ALA A 17 8.83 -0.93 -8.69
C ALA A 17 9.45 -1.05 -7.29
N VAL A 18 9.54 -2.27 -6.79
CA VAL A 18 10.12 -2.59 -5.50
C VAL A 18 11.55 -3.06 -5.70
N THR A 19 12.46 -2.57 -4.87
CA THR A 19 13.87 -2.94 -4.88
C THR A 19 14.31 -3.47 -3.53
N THR A 20 15.55 -3.94 -3.43
CA THR A 20 16.18 -4.38 -2.17
C THR A 20 16.55 -3.24 -1.24
N SER A 21 16.46 -2.00 -1.71
CA SER A 21 16.50 -0.77 -0.91
C SER A 21 15.12 -0.12 -0.86
N SER A 22 14.88 0.74 0.12
CA SER A 22 13.66 1.56 0.16
C SER A 22 13.50 2.31 -1.16
N SER A 23 12.31 2.22 -1.75
CA SER A 23 11.93 2.96 -2.94
C SER A 23 11.91 4.46 -2.65
N THR A 24 11.91 5.25 -3.72
CA THR A 24 11.46 6.63 -3.64
C THR A 24 9.99 6.68 -3.22
N ALA A 25 9.62 7.75 -2.53
CA ALA A 25 8.25 8.00 -2.12
C ALA A 25 7.36 8.20 -3.35
N VAL A 26 6.33 7.37 -3.48
CA VAL A 26 5.32 7.45 -4.53
C VAL A 26 4.04 8.03 -3.94
N THR A 27 3.55 9.13 -4.53
CA THR A 27 2.27 9.72 -4.13
C THR A 27 1.15 8.99 -4.83
N ILE A 28 0.21 8.47 -4.04
CA ILE A 28 -1.03 7.87 -4.51
C ILE A 28 -2.12 8.91 -4.38
N THR A 29 -2.70 9.28 -5.52
CA THR A 29 -3.76 10.29 -5.60
C THR A 29 -5.01 9.64 -6.17
N PRO A 30 -6.12 9.66 -5.43
CA PRO A 30 -7.42 9.22 -5.94
C PRO A 30 -7.86 10.06 -7.15
N LYS A 31 -8.74 9.50 -7.97
CA LYS A 31 -9.35 10.22 -9.09
C LYS A 31 -10.77 10.62 -8.72
N GLY A 32 -11.05 11.92 -8.76
CA GLY A 32 -12.38 12.48 -8.50
C GLY A 32 -12.54 12.99 -7.07
N ASN A 33 -13.79 13.26 -6.68
CA ASN A 33 -14.14 13.88 -5.40
C ASN A 33 -14.42 12.85 -4.28
N ASP A 34 -14.07 11.59 -4.50
CA ASP A 34 -14.30 10.52 -3.54
C ASP A 34 -13.30 10.59 -2.39
N GLN A 35 -13.81 10.53 -1.16
CA GLN A 35 -12.97 10.46 0.03
C GLN A 35 -12.33 9.07 0.13
N THR A 36 -11.06 8.98 -0.23
CA THR A 36 -10.27 7.75 -0.17
C THR A 36 -9.64 7.61 1.20
N ASN A 37 -10.03 6.59 1.95
CA ASN A 37 -9.52 6.30 3.30
C ASN A 37 -8.92 4.88 3.40
N TYR A 38 -8.97 4.11 2.31
CA TYR A 38 -8.45 2.76 2.23
C TYR A 38 -7.55 2.61 1.01
N CYS A 39 -6.64 1.65 1.07
CA CYS A 39 -5.83 1.27 -0.06
C CYS A 39 -5.66 -0.24 -0.11
N GLY A 40 -5.86 -0.81 -1.30
CA GLY A 40 -5.55 -2.19 -1.60
C GLY A 40 -4.10 -2.33 -2.06
N PHE A 41 -3.36 -3.22 -1.40
CA PHE A 41 -1.98 -3.57 -1.75
C PHE A 41 -1.94 -5.02 -2.22
N LEU A 42 -1.50 -5.24 -3.46
CA LEU A 42 -1.42 -6.55 -4.07
C LEU A 42 0.02 -6.89 -4.47
N ASN A 43 0.59 -7.87 -3.77
CA ASN A 43 1.88 -8.45 -4.08
C ASN A 43 1.69 -9.78 -4.83
N THR A 44 1.90 -9.77 -6.15
CA THR A 44 1.85 -10.98 -6.98
C THR A 44 3.18 -11.74 -7.00
N SER A 45 4.24 -11.16 -6.44
CA SER A 45 5.57 -11.75 -6.46
C SER A 45 5.76 -12.83 -5.39
N THR A 46 6.79 -13.65 -5.55
CA THR A 46 7.19 -14.69 -4.59
C THR A 46 7.99 -14.14 -3.41
N ASN A 47 8.11 -12.82 -3.28
CA ASN A 47 9.00 -12.16 -2.33
C ASN A 47 8.21 -11.32 -1.34
N VAL A 48 8.67 -11.26 -0.10
CA VAL A 48 8.04 -10.39 0.91
C VAL A 48 8.33 -8.92 0.58
N ILE A 49 7.32 -8.08 0.78
CA ILE A 49 7.41 -6.64 0.56
C ILE A 49 6.95 -5.95 1.84
N ALA A 50 7.78 -5.07 2.39
CA ALA A 50 7.38 -4.16 3.45
C ALA A 50 6.98 -2.80 2.86
N VAL A 51 5.92 -2.22 3.40
CA VAL A 51 5.32 -0.98 2.91
C VAL A 51 5.17 -0.02 4.07
N THR A 52 5.59 1.24 3.85
CA THR A 52 5.36 2.35 4.79
C THR A 52 4.46 3.37 4.13
N VAL A 53 3.50 3.89 4.88
CA VAL A 53 2.52 4.85 4.40
C VAL A 53 2.54 6.08 5.29
N ALA A 54 2.43 7.26 4.69
CA ALA A 54 2.29 8.53 5.41
C ALA A 54 1.42 9.51 4.62
N THR A 55 1.03 10.63 5.24
CA THR A 55 0.19 11.67 4.62
C THR A 55 0.89 12.39 3.47
N VAL A 56 2.13 12.82 3.67
CA VAL A 56 2.83 13.71 2.71
C VAL A 56 4.16 13.11 2.25
N SER A 57 4.91 12.50 3.16
CA SER A 57 6.21 11.90 2.84
C SER A 57 6.40 10.65 3.70
N ALA A 58 6.29 9.48 3.06
CA ALA A 58 6.61 8.23 3.73
C ALA A 58 8.13 8.15 3.96
N GLY A 59 8.52 7.87 5.20
CA GLY A 59 9.91 7.59 5.55
C GLY A 59 10.38 6.29 4.91
N ALA A 60 11.68 6.02 4.96
CA ALA A 60 12.25 4.82 4.34
C ALA A 60 11.55 3.54 4.82
N ALA A 61 11.12 2.69 3.87
CA ALA A 61 10.58 1.39 4.19
C ALA A 61 11.70 0.44 4.62
N ILE A 62 11.47 -0.30 5.70
CA ILE A 62 12.44 -1.24 6.28
C ILE A 62 11.75 -2.58 6.46
N LEU A 63 12.36 -3.66 5.95
CA LEU A 63 11.91 -5.02 6.25
C LEU A 63 12.00 -5.26 7.76
N PRO A 64 10.91 -5.68 8.43
CA PRO A 64 10.95 -5.92 9.86
C PRO A 64 11.97 -7.01 10.23
N THR A 65 12.78 -6.71 11.23
CA THR A 65 13.71 -7.63 11.87
C THR A 65 13.41 -7.70 13.37
N ALA A 66 13.88 -8.73 14.06
CA ALA A 66 13.64 -8.87 15.49
C ALA A 66 14.12 -7.63 16.26
N GLY A 67 13.22 -7.01 17.03
CA GLY A 67 13.50 -5.80 17.82
C GLY A 67 13.42 -4.48 17.06
N ASN A 68 13.07 -4.48 15.76
CA ASN A 68 12.88 -3.26 14.97
C ASN A 68 11.50 -2.64 15.23
N THR A 69 11.46 -1.31 15.48
CA THR A 69 10.23 -0.51 15.66
C THR A 69 9.78 0.19 14.37
N SER A 70 10.07 -0.38 13.20
CA SER A 70 9.68 0.19 11.91
C SER A 70 8.16 0.29 11.78
N ASN A 71 7.68 1.38 11.18
CA ASN A 71 6.26 1.60 10.89
C ASN A 71 5.81 0.89 9.60
N SER A 72 6.62 -0.02 9.07
CA SER A 72 6.29 -0.78 7.87
C SER A 72 5.44 -2.00 8.20
N PHE A 73 4.38 -2.23 7.42
CA PHE A 73 3.66 -3.51 7.43
C PHE A 73 4.17 -4.42 6.32
N VAL A 74 4.02 -5.74 6.49
CA VAL A 74 4.52 -6.75 5.54
C VAL A 74 3.38 -7.36 4.75
N LEU A 75 3.58 -7.49 3.45
CA LEU A 75 2.69 -8.19 2.54
C LEU A 75 3.15 -9.63 2.35
N GLY A 76 2.17 -10.55 2.32
CA GLY A 76 2.39 -11.94 1.95
C GLY A 76 2.85 -12.09 0.51
N ILE A 77 3.40 -13.25 0.18
CA ILE A 77 3.82 -13.61 -1.17
C ILE A 77 2.63 -14.15 -1.97
N SER A 78 2.66 -13.97 -3.30
CA SER A 78 1.71 -14.58 -4.25
C SER A 78 0.25 -14.40 -3.85
N MET A 79 -0.12 -13.17 -3.48
CA MET A 79 -1.46 -12.85 -3.01
C MET A 79 -2.48 -13.00 -4.15
N SER A 80 -3.60 -13.68 -3.88
CA SER A 80 -4.72 -13.84 -4.82
C SER A 80 -5.69 -12.65 -4.80
N ALA A 81 -5.67 -11.85 -3.73
CA ALA A 81 -6.48 -10.66 -3.53
C ALA A 81 -5.67 -9.58 -2.80
N PRO A 82 -5.96 -8.29 -2.99
CA PRO A 82 -5.26 -7.22 -2.29
C PRO A 82 -5.53 -7.26 -0.78
N MET A 83 -4.51 -6.95 0.02
CA MET A 83 -4.68 -6.61 1.42
C MET A 83 -5.16 -5.17 1.51
N ILE A 84 -6.30 -4.94 2.15
CA ILE A 84 -6.88 -3.62 2.32
C ILE A 84 -6.42 -3.05 3.66
N VAL A 85 -5.84 -1.86 3.63
CA VAL A 85 -5.34 -1.16 4.81
C VAL A 85 -5.93 0.25 4.85
N ALA A 86 -6.25 0.73 6.04
CA ALA A 86 -6.64 2.12 6.25
C ALA A 86 -5.42 3.03 6.00
N VAL A 87 -5.60 4.07 5.20
CA VAL A 87 -4.55 5.02 4.83
C VAL A 87 -5.01 6.45 5.11
N PRO A 88 -4.09 7.42 5.18
CA PRO A 88 -4.47 8.81 5.30
C PRO A 88 -5.44 9.24 4.21
N ALA A 89 -6.38 10.12 4.58
CA ALA A 89 -7.45 10.53 3.68
C ALA A 89 -6.92 11.27 2.45
N ASN A 90 -7.55 11.00 1.31
CA ASN A 90 -7.25 11.58 -0.01
C ASN A 90 -5.91 11.10 -0.57
N SER A 91 -4.93 12.00 -0.70
CA SER A 91 -3.59 11.67 -1.18
C SER A 91 -2.71 11.21 -0.04
N PHE A 92 -1.93 10.16 -0.29
CA PHE A 92 -0.96 9.62 0.65
C PHE A 92 0.32 9.22 -0.07
N SER A 93 1.41 9.11 0.69
CA SER A 93 2.72 8.72 0.20
C SER A 93 3.02 7.29 0.61
N VAL A 94 3.64 6.53 -0.29
CA VAL A 94 4.02 5.13 -0.08
C VAL A 94 5.49 4.93 -0.45
N THR A 95 6.21 4.24 0.42
CA THR A 95 7.55 3.70 0.13
C THR A 95 7.54 2.20 0.35
N THR A 96 8.33 1.47 -0.44
CA THR A 96 8.35 0.01 -0.42
C THR A 96 9.78 -0.51 -0.36
N ILE A 97 9.97 -1.69 0.22
CA ILE A 97 11.22 -2.44 0.16
C ILE A 97 10.88 -3.92 0.06
N GLY A 98 11.61 -4.65 -0.78
CA GLY A 98 11.44 -6.08 -0.98
C GLY A 98 12.69 -6.84 -0.59
N SER A 99 12.56 -8.15 -0.36
CA SER A 99 13.74 -9.01 -0.25
C SER A 99 14.48 -9.17 -1.58
N THR A 100 13.81 -8.94 -2.70
CA THR A 100 14.37 -8.85 -4.06
C THR A 100 13.59 -7.82 -4.87
N THR A 101 14.00 -7.57 -6.11
CA THR A 101 13.25 -6.69 -7.03
C THR A 101 11.92 -7.33 -7.44
N SER A 102 10.84 -6.55 -7.43
CA SER A 102 9.49 -7.00 -7.81
C SER A 102 8.57 -5.82 -8.13
N THR A 103 7.28 -6.08 -8.35
CA THR A 103 6.26 -5.06 -8.58
C THR A 103 5.15 -5.20 -7.55
N LEU A 104 4.78 -4.09 -6.93
CA LEU A 104 3.61 -3.97 -6.05
C LEU A 104 2.51 -3.18 -6.77
N TYR A 105 1.28 -3.69 -6.74
CA TYR A 105 0.12 -2.94 -7.23
C TYR A 105 -0.62 -2.27 -6.06
N VAL A 106 -0.87 -0.98 -6.19
CA VAL A 106 -1.47 -0.12 -5.17
C VAL A 106 -2.73 0.50 -5.74
N MET A 107 -3.84 0.36 -5.02
CA MET A 107 -5.17 0.76 -5.49
C MET A 107 -5.86 1.62 -4.44
N PRO A 108 -6.04 2.94 -4.67
CA PRO A 108 -6.83 3.77 -3.78
C PRO A 108 -8.29 3.30 -3.78
N MET A 109 -8.87 3.24 -2.59
CA MET A 109 -10.19 2.67 -2.35
C MET A 109 -11.03 3.54 -1.39
N SER A 110 -12.34 3.56 -1.62
CA SER A 110 -13.31 4.14 -0.70
C SER A 110 -14.40 3.16 -0.36
N ASP A 111 -15.10 3.46 0.74
CA ASP A 111 -16.36 2.83 1.06
C ASP A 111 -17.40 3.16 -0.05
N GLN A 112 -18.18 2.17 -0.44
CA GLN A 112 -19.36 2.29 -1.29
C GLN A 112 -20.57 2.45 -0.37
N THR A 113 -20.67 3.62 0.25
CA THR A 113 -21.88 4.11 0.91
C THR A 113 -22.86 4.70 -0.09
#